data_AF-A0A844LW97-F1
#
_entry.id   AF-A0A844LW97-F1
#
_cell.length_a   1.000
_cell.length_b   1.000
_cell.length_c   1.000
_cell.angle_alpha   90.00
_cell.angle_beta   90.00
_cell.angle_gamma   90.00
#
_symmetry.space_group_name_H-M   'P 1'
#
loop_
_entity.id
_entity.type
_entity.pdbx_description
1 polymer ?
#
loop_
_entity_poly.entity_id
_entity_poly.type
_entity_poly.pdbx_seq_one_letter_code
_entity_poly.pdbx_strand_id
1 'polypeptide(L)'
;MQALHLRGIDIVRAMGYPPKHTFAATDRLRYVLCSPVLGLDGSYIDAYYDASEFLIEVFSLLQIDPETYQLSLKQIVQNLP
;
A
#
# COMPACT_ATOMS: atom_id res chain seq x y z
N MET A 1 -6.56 -8.36 -23.83
CA MET A 1 -6.46 -7.86 -22.44
C MET A 1 -5.86 -6.47 -22.47
N GLN A 2 -6.64 -5.43 -22.20
CA GLN A 2 -6.06 -4.10 -21.95
C GLN A 2 -5.37 -4.15 -20.60
N ALA A 3 -4.04 -4.03 -20.59
CA ALA A 3 -3.33 -3.76 -19.34
C ALA A 3 -3.80 -2.39 -18.86
N LEU A 4 -4.55 -2.35 -17.77
CA LEU A 4 -4.83 -1.12 -17.06
C LEU A 4 -3.46 -0.55 -16.65
N HIS A 5 -3.00 0.50 -17.34
CA HIS A 5 -1.89 1.32 -16.87
C HIS A 5 -2.38 2.14 -15.67
N LEU A 6 -2.63 1.45 -14.54
CA LEU A 6 -2.91 2.10 -13.27
C LEU A 6 -1.64 2.83 -12.88
N ARG A 7 -1.65 4.16 -13.04
CA ARG A 7 -0.58 5.00 -12.52
C ARG A 7 -0.75 5.03 -11.00
N GLY A 8 0.35 5.16 -10.25
CA GLY A 8 0.27 5.21 -8.78
C GLY A 8 -0.71 6.27 -8.25
N ILE A 9 -0.84 7.38 -8.97
CA ILE A 9 -1.83 8.43 -8.68
C ILE A 9 -3.29 7.97 -8.76
N ASP A 10 -3.60 7.06 -9.69
CA ASP A 10 -4.95 6.53 -9.89
C ASP A 10 -5.30 5.55 -8.76
N ILE A 11 -4.33 4.74 -8.31
CA ILE A 11 -4.46 3.88 -7.12
C ILE A 11 -4.73 4.73 -5.88
N VAL A 12 -3.89 5.73 -5.62
CA VAL A 12 -4.03 6.62 -4.45
C VAL A 12 -5.36 7.37 -4.43
N ARG A 13 -5.87 7.78 -5.59
CA ARG A 13 -7.21 8.38 -5.67
C ARG A 13 -8.32 7.38 -5.37
N ALA A 14 -8.19 6.14 -5.83
CA ALA A 14 -9.15 5.09 -5.53
C ALA A 14 -9.14 4.72 -4.04
N MET A 15 -7.99 4.85 -3.36
CA MET A 15 -7.88 4.75 -1.88
C MET A 15 -8.51 5.94 -1.13
N GLY A 16 -9.13 6.92 -1.81
CA GLY A 16 -9.85 8.00 -1.14
C GLY A 16 -8.99 9.15 -0.59
N TYR A 17 -7.69 9.21 -0.90
CA TYR A 17 -6.87 10.36 -0.52
C TYR A 17 -7.38 11.65 -1.18
N PRO A 18 -7.50 12.76 -0.44
CA PRO A 18 -7.90 14.03 -1.03
C PRO A 18 -6.78 14.58 -1.94
N PRO A 19 -7.10 15.45 -2.92
CA PRO A 19 -6.15 15.94 -3.92
C PRO A 19 -4.86 16.54 -3.33
N LYS A 20 -4.97 17.22 -2.18
CA LYS A 20 -3.84 17.83 -1.48
C LYS A 20 -2.83 16.83 -0.91
N HIS A 21 -3.23 15.57 -0.70
CA HIS A 21 -2.40 14.51 -0.15
C HIS A 21 -1.99 13.47 -1.20
N THR A 22 -2.48 13.58 -2.43
CA THR A 22 -2.22 12.61 -3.50
C THR A 22 -0.73 12.46 -3.82
N PHE A 23 0.06 13.53 -3.78
CA PHE A 23 1.50 13.45 -4.05
C PHE A 23 2.23 12.65 -2.97
N ALA A 24 2.02 12.98 -1.69
CA ALA A 24 2.61 12.26 -0.57
C ALA A 24 2.19 10.78 -0.55
N ALA A 25 0.90 10.49 -0.74
CA ALA A 25 0.43 9.10 -0.80
C ALA A 25 0.95 8.34 -2.03
N THR A 26 1.23 9.01 -3.15
CA THR A 26 1.90 8.38 -4.31
C THR A 26 3.35 8.05 -4.01
N ASP A 27 4.06 8.94 -3.29
CA ASP A 27 5.41 8.66 -2.82
C ASP A 27 5.44 7.52 -1.80
N ARG A 28 4.44 7.45 -0.90
CA ARG A 28 4.24 6.31 0.00
C ARG A 28 4.09 5.01 -0.76
N LEU A 29 3.21 4.97 -1.76
CA LEU A 29 3.01 3.80 -2.60
C LEU A 29 4.31 3.36 -3.29
N ARG A 30 5.09 4.31 -3.82
CA ARG A 30 6.39 4.02 -4.43
C ARG A 30 7.35 3.42 -3.40
N TYR A 31 7.44 4.01 -2.21
CA TYR A 31 8.29 3.53 -1.13
C TYR A 31 7.90 2.10 -0.71
N VAL A 32 6.61 1.86 -0.45
CA VAL A 32 6.06 0.56 -0.06
C VAL A 32 6.43 -0.52 -1.07
N LEU A 33 6.24 -0.26 -2.37
CA LEU A 33 6.53 -1.24 -3.43
C LEU A 33 8.02 -1.52 -3.64
N CYS A 34 8.91 -0.64 -3.17
CA CYS A 34 10.36 -0.82 -3.23
C CYS A 34 10.97 -1.31 -1.91
N SER A 35 10.18 -1.35 -0.82
CA SER A 35 10.66 -1.73 0.51
C SER A 35 10.64 -3.25 0.68
N PRO A 36 11.71 -3.88 1.21
CA PRO A 36 11.75 -5.32 1.46
C PRO A 36 10.72 -5.76 2.51
N VAL A 37 10.26 -4.84 3.35
CA VAL A 37 9.24 -5.06 4.38
C VAL A 37 7.90 -4.42 4.00
N LEU A 38 7.74 -4.00 2.74
CA LEU A 38 6.53 -3.36 2.22
C LEU A 38 6.07 -2.13 3.03
N GLY A 39 7.00 -1.43 3.68
CA GLY A 39 6.69 -0.28 4.54
C GLY A 39 5.93 -0.63 5.83
N LEU A 40 5.93 -1.89 6.24
CA LEU A 40 5.33 -2.35 7.51
C LEU A 40 6.12 -1.95 8.76
N ASP A 41 7.32 -1.40 8.59
CA ASP A 41 8.19 -0.91 9.65
C ASP A 41 7.72 0.41 10.30
N GLY A 42 6.64 1.00 9.79
CA GLY A 42 6.10 2.26 10.31
C GLY A 42 6.97 3.48 10.01
N SER A 43 7.98 3.35 9.15
CA SER A 43 8.88 4.44 8.76
C SER A 43 8.18 5.55 7.96
N TYR A 44 7.04 5.24 7.35
CA TYR A 44 6.23 6.17 6.59
C TYR A 44 4.99 6.58 7.38
N ILE A 45 4.96 7.83 7.85
CA ILE A 45 3.85 8.38 8.62
C ILE A 45 2.73 8.81 7.67
N ASP A 46 1.51 8.40 8.00
CA ASP A 46 0.31 8.76 7.26
C ASP A 46 -0.85 9.01 8.23
N ALA A 47 -1.65 10.03 7.94
CA ALA A 47 -2.80 10.41 8.76
C ALA A 47 -4.07 9.62 8.44
N TYR A 48 -4.10 8.87 7.34
CA TYR A 48 -5.29 8.20 6.82
C TYR A 48 -5.27 6.68 7.02
N TYR A 49 -4.08 6.07 6.94
CA TYR A 49 -3.92 4.62 7.03
C TYR A 49 -2.68 4.28 7.84
N ASP A 50 -2.80 3.33 8.76
CA ASP A 50 -1.61 2.69 9.31
C ASP A 50 -0.86 1.88 8.21
N ALA A 51 0.29 1.29 8.56
CA ALA A 51 1.10 0.56 7.59
C ALA A 51 0.40 -0.68 7.00
N SER A 52 -0.37 -1.40 7.83
CA SER A 52 -1.04 -2.63 7.42
C SER A 52 -2.32 -2.35 6.65
N GLU A 53 -3.13 -1.41 7.13
CA GLU A 53 -4.35 -0.93 6.50
C GLU A 53 -4.07 -0.40 5.09
N PHE A 54 -2.97 0.34 4.92
CA PHE A 54 -2.56 0.84 3.60
C PHE A 54 -2.33 -0.29 2.60
N LEU A 55 -1.62 -1.35 3.00
CA LEU A 55 -1.36 -2.50 2.13
C LEU A 55 -2.62 -3.31 1.83
N ILE A 56 -3.47 -3.52 2.84
CA ILE A 56 -4.75 -4.21 2.68
C ILE A 56 -5.61 -3.47 1.65
N GLU A 57 -5.68 -2.15 1.75
CA GLU A 57 -6.46 -1.32 0.82
C GLU A 57 -5.88 -1.36 -0.61
N VAL A 58 -4.55 -1.26 -0.75
CA VAL A 58 -3.88 -1.41 -2.07
C VAL A 58 -4.20 -2.77 -2.69
N PHE A 59 -4.09 -3.86 -1.92
CA PHE A 59 -4.36 -5.21 -2.42
C PHE A 59 -5.84 -5.44 -2.73
N SER A 60 -6.74 -4.86 -1.93
CA SER A 60 -8.18 -4.85 -2.19
C SER A 60 -8.50 -4.20 -3.54
N LEU A 61 -7.92 -3.02 -3.82
CA LEU A 61 -8.09 -2.33 -5.11
C LEU A 61 -7.52 -3.10 -6.30
N LEU A 62 -6.42 -3.84 -6.07
CA LEU A 62 -5.83 -4.75 -7.06
C LEU A 62 -6.56 -6.09 -7.16
N GLN A 63 -7.63 -6.30 -6.38
CA GLN A 63 -8.43 -7.51 -6.33
C GLN A 63 -7.59 -8.76 -6.04
N ILE A 64 -6.58 -8.62 -5.19
CA ILE A 64 -5.77 -9.73 -4.71
C ILE A 64 -6.49 -10.36 -3.52
N ASP A 65 -6.69 -11.68 -3.58
CA ASP A 65 -7.33 -12.43 -2.52
C ASP A 65 -6.56 -12.30 -1.19
N PRO A 66 -7.21 -11.89 -0.08
CA PRO A 66 -6.59 -11.85 1.24
C PRO A 66 -5.86 -13.12 1.66
N GLU A 67 -6.36 -14.30 1.29
CA GLU A 67 -5.72 -15.58 1.62
C GLU A 67 -4.32 -15.70 0.99
N THR A 68 -4.06 -14.98 -0.11
CA THR A 68 -2.78 -15.01 -0.83
C THR A 68 -1.67 -14.25 -0.10
N TYR A 69 -2.00 -13.20 0.66
CA TYR A 69 -0.99 -12.30 1.24
C TYR A 69 -1.01 -12.22 2.77
N GLN A 70 -2.10 -12.59 3.44
CA GLN A 70 -2.23 -12.38 4.89
C GLN A 70 -1.15 -13.08 5.71
N LEU A 71 -0.77 -14.31 5.33
CA LEU A 71 0.30 -15.03 6.02
C LEU A 71 1.65 -14.31 5.86
N SER A 72 1.96 -13.88 4.64
CA SER A 72 3.20 -13.16 4.33
C SER A 72 3.29 -11.83 5.08
N LEU A 73 2.19 -11.06 5.15
CA LEU A 73 2.16 -9.82 5.93
C LEU A 73 2.42 -10.07 7.42
N LYS A 74 1.78 -11.09 8.01
CA LYS A 74 2.02 -11.46 9.41
C LYS A 74 3.47 -11.83 9.67
N GLN A 75 4.07 -12.62 8.77
CA GLN A 75 5.47 -13.02 8.88
C GLN A 75 6.43 -11.83 8.77
N ILE A 76 6.17 -10.88 7.86
CA ILE A 76 6.98 -9.66 7.74
C ILE A 76 6.94 -8.89 9.06
N VAL A 77 5.73 -8.62 9.60
CA VAL A 77 5.55 -7.87 10.86
C VAL A 77 6.27 -8.55 12.03
N GLN A 78 6.19 -9.88 12.13
CA GLN A 78 6.86 -10.64 13.19
C GLN A 78 8.39 -10.62 13.12
N ASN A 79 8.95 -10.38 11.94
CA ASN A 79 10.39 -10.34 11.70
C ASN A 79 10.95 -8.92 11.64
N LEU A 80 10.13 -7.90 11.94
CA LEU A 80 10.63 -6.54 12.08
C LEU A 80 11.55 -6.45 13.32
N PRO A 81 12.67 -5.70 13.22
CA PRO A 81 13.67 -5.58 14.28
C PRO A 81 13.16 -4.82 15.51
#